data_AF-G1Q0W5-F1
#
_entry.id   AF-G1Q0W5-F1
#
_cell.length_a   1.000
_cell.length_b   1.000
_cell.length_c   1.000
_cell.angle_alpha   90.00
_cell.angle_beta   90.00
_cell.angle_gamma   90.00
#
_symmetry.space_group_name_H-M   'P 1'
#
loop_
_entity.id
_entity.type
_entity.pdbx_description
1 polymer ?
#
loop_
_entity_poly.entity_id
_entity_poly.type
_entity_poly.pdbx_seq_one_letter_code
_entity_poly.pdbx_strand_id
1 'polypeptide(L)' 'MRETWLNADIMLRTLQVTFQKSCFLSVFSSLQYVSWPDRGVHSYPDYIFAMVEDPYLQGSGPSPFCV' A
#
# COMPACT_ATOMS: atom_id res chain seq x y z
N MET A 1 -3.02 -5.62 -12.94
CA MET A 1 -2.16 -5.17 -11.83
C MET A 1 -1.25 -4.08 -12.36
N ARG A 2 -1.12 -2.96 -11.65
CA ARG A 2 -0.15 -1.90 -11.96
C ARG A 2 0.76 -1.71 -10.75
N GLU A 3 2.04 -1.53 -11.00
CA GLU A 3 3.06 -1.34 -9.97
C GLU A 3 3.79 -0.02 -10.21
N THR A 4 4.12 0.70 -9.15
CA THR A 4 4.86 1.96 -9.22
C THR A 4 5.76 2.07 -8.00
N TRP A 5 7.04 2.32 -8.23
CA TRP A 5 8.00 2.58 -7.15
C TRP A 5 7.82 4.01 -6.66
N LEU A 6 7.56 4.19 -5.35
CA LEU A 6 7.51 5.51 -4.73
C LEU A 6 8.89 5.95 -4.27
N ASN A 7 9.71 5.00 -3.81
CA ASN A 7 11.13 5.18 -3.54
C ASN A 7 11.85 3.81 -3.66
N ALA A 8 13.11 3.73 -3.21
CA ALA A 8 13.91 2.50 -3.28
C ALA A 8 13.33 1.34 -2.43
N ASP A 9 12.51 1.67 -1.44
CA ASP A 9 12.06 0.76 -0.38
C ASP A 9 10.54 0.54 -0.39
N ILE A 10 9.78 1.35 -1.14
CA ILE A 10 8.32 1.36 -1.14
C ILE A 10 7.77 1.22 -2.56
N MET A 11 6.89 0.24 -2.72
CA MET A 11 6.18 -0.04 -3.95
C MET A 11 4.67 0.09 -3.75
N LEU A 12 4.03 0.86 -4.62
CA LEU A 12 2.58 0.97 -4.72
C LEU A 12 2.05 -0.02 -5.77
N ARG A 13 1.02 -0.79 -5.40
CA ARG A 13 0.36 -1.77 -6.26
C ARG A 13 -1.13 -1.48 -6.33
N THR A 14 -1.64 -1.25 -7.53
CA THR A 14 -3.08 -1.16 -7.78
C THR A 14 -3.61 -2.50 -8.27
N LEU A 15 -4.49 -3.09 -7.48
CA LEU A 15 -5.11 -4.38 -7.67
C LEU A 15 -6.57 -4.20 -8.06
N GLN A 16 -7.00 -4.98 -9.03
CA GLN A 16 -8.39 -5.04 -9.46
C GLN A 16 -8.89 -6.42 -9.06
N VAL A 17 -9.72 -6.46 -8.02
CA VAL A 17 -10.23 -7.70 -7.45
C VAL A 17 -11.66 -7.90 -7.93
N THR A 18 -11.92 -9.10 -8.46
CA THR A 18 -13.25 -9.56 -8.82
C THR A 18 -13.64 -10.69 -7.89
N PHE A 19 -14.83 -10.61 -7.30
CA PHE A 19 -15.32 -11.65 -6.40
C PHE A 19 -16.77 -11.98 -6.74
N GLN A 20 -17.02 -13.19 -7.23
CA GLN A 20 -18.33 -13.63 -7.73
C GLN A 20 -18.91 -12.72 -8.84
N LYS A 21 -19.80 -13.27 -9.68
CA LYS A 21 -20.27 -12.63 -10.93
C LYS A 21 -20.97 -11.26 -10.77
N SER A 22 -21.23 -10.82 -9.53
CA SER A 22 -21.99 -9.61 -9.20
C SER A 22 -21.29 -8.64 -8.25
N CYS A 23 -20.13 -8.98 -7.67
CA CYS A 23 -19.46 -8.06 -6.74
C CYS A 23 -18.52 -7.18 -7.56
N PHE A 24 -18.87 -5.89 -7.61
CA PHE A 24 -18.22 -4.81 -8.32
C PHE A 24 -16.70 -4.97 -8.37
N LEU A 25 -16.15 -4.73 -9.54
CA LEU A 25 -14.73 -4.62 -9.79
C LEU A 25 -14.10 -3.68 -8.75
N SER A 26 -13.47 -4.24 -7.73
CA SER A 26 -12.99 -3.46 -6.60
C SER A 26 -11.52 -3.12 -6.85
N VAL A 27 -11.24 -1.83 -6.89
CA VAL A 27 -9.87 -1.32 -7.06
C VAL A 27 -9.28 -1.08 -5.68
N PHE A 28 -8.21 -1.80 -5.36
CA PHE A 28 -7.47 -1.68 -4.10
C PHE A 28 -6.07 -1.16 -4.38
N SER A 29 -5.63 -0.20 -3.57
CA SER A 29 -4.24 0.25 -3.55
C SER A 29 -3.53 -0.41 -2.36
N SER A 30 -2.44 -1.11 -2.63
CA SER A 30 -1.57 -1.73 -1.63
C SER A 30 -0.23 -1.02 -1.66
N LEU A 31 0.22 -0.55 -0.51
CA LEU A 31 1.59 -0.08 -0.32
C LEU A 31 2.40 -1.20 0.32
N GLN A 32 3.56 -1.51 -0.25
CA GLN A 32 4.43 -2.57 0.21
C GLN A 32 5.83 -2.01 0.47
N TYR A 33 6.29 -2.17 1.70
CA TYR A 33 7.67 -1.90 2.08
C TYR A 33 8.51 -3.16 1.83
N VAL A 34 9.58 -3.08 1.03
CA VAL A 34 10.32 -4.26 0.54
C VAL A 34 11.63 -4.53 1.25
N SER A 35 12.16 -3.56 2.00
CA SER A 35 13.47 -3.65 2.66
C SER A 35 13.39 -3.65 4.20
N TRP A 36 12.19 -3.87 4.76
CA TRP A 36 12.04 -3.95 6.20
C TRP A 36 12.61 -5.28 6.72
N PRO A 37 13.57 -5.27 7.65
CA PRO A 37 14.11 -6.51 8.20
C PRO A 37 13.11 -7.19 9.14
N ASP A 38 13.06 -8.52 9.12
CA ASP A 38 12.19 -9.31 10.02
C ASP A 38 12.44 -9.03 11.51
N ARG A 39 13.67 -8.63 11.86
CA ARG A 39 14.07 -8.24 13.22
C ARG A 39 14.84 -6.93 13.16
N GLY A 40 14.46 -5.99 14.04
CA GLY A 40 15.06 -4.66 14.10
C GLY A 40 14.20 -3.61 13.40
N VAL A 41 14.79 -2.44 13.19
CA VAL A 41 14.15 -1.31 12.51
C VAL A 41 15.03 -0.85 11.37
N HIS A 42 14.41 -0.28 10.33
CA HIS A 42 15.15 0.33 9.25
C HIS A 42 15.92 1.57 9.76
N SER A 43 17.14 1.78 9.26
CA SER A 43 18.01 2.90 9.66
C SER A 43 17.44 4.27 9.29
N TYR A 44 16.47 4.30 8.37
CA TYR A 44 15.83 5.50 7.86
C TYR A 44 14.32 5.46 8.17
N PRO A 45 13.86 6.06 9.29
CA PRO A 45 12.46 6.06 9.69
C PRO A 45 11.59 6.98 8.80
N ASP A 46 12.20 7.95 8.12
CA ASP A 46 11.52 8.92 7.25
C ASP A 46 10.72 8.26 6.13
N TYR A 47 11.13 7.08 5.67
CA TYR A 47 10.40 6.33 4.64
C TYR A 47 9.09 5.74 5.15
N ILE A 48 8.99 5.35 6.42
CA ILE A 48 7.72 4.90 6.99
C ILE A 48 6.73 6.07 7.06
N PHE A 49 7.21 7.25 7.47
CA PHE A 49 6.36 8.45 7.50
C PHE A 49 5.83 8.78 6.11
N ALA A 50 6.67 8.71 5.08
CA ALA A 50 6.24 8.88 3.70
C ALA A 50 5.16 7.85 3.28
N MET A 51 5.20 6.62 3.79
CA MET A 51 4.17 5.60 3.53
C MET A 51 2.84 5.94 4.20
N VAL A 52 2.88 6.38 5.46
CA VAL A 52 1.68 6.66 6.28
C VAL A 52 0.99 7.96 5.86
N GLU A 53 1.77 8.96 5.45
CA GLU A 53 1.26 10.25 4.95
C GLU A 53 0.80 10.16 3.49
N ASP A 54 0.97 9.02 2.83
CA ASP A 54 0.66 8.88 1.41
C ASP A 54 -0.85 9.09 1.16
N PRO A 55 -1.22 10.00 0.24
CA PRO A 55 -2.62 10.32 -0.05
C PRO A 55 -3.42 9.13 -0.60
N TYR A 56 -2.77 8.07 -1.10
CA TYR A 56 -3.41 6.82 -1.50
C TYR A 56 -3.91 6.00 -0.31
N LEU A 57 -3.28 6.12 0.86
CA LEU A 57 -3.87 5.62 2.10
C LEU A 57 -5.04 6.50 2.51
N GLN A 58 -4.97 7.81 2.33
CA GLN A 58 -6.03 8.74 2.75
C GLN A 58 -7.39 8.63 1.98
N GLY A 59 -7.67 7.49 1.33
CA GLY A 59 -8.92 7.19 0.64
C GLY A 59 -10.17 7.61 1.42
N SER A 60 -11.17 8.14 0.71
CA SER A 60 -12.23 8.99 1.26
C SER A 60 -13.32 8.28 2.09
N GLY A 61 -13.06 7.09 2.64
CA GLY A 61 -14.07 6.24 3.25
C GLY A 61 -13.71 5.78 4.67
N PRO A 62 -14.70 5.40 5.49
CA PRO A 62 -14.48 4.89 6.85
C PRO A 62 -13.90 3.45 6.90
N SER A 63 -13.44 2.92 5.76
CA SER A 63 -12.92 1.56 5.65
C SER A 63 -11.58 1.44 6.38
N PRO A 64 -11.37 0.36 7.14
CA PRO A 64 -10.11 0.17 7.86
C PRO A 64 -8.94 -0.10 6.90
N PHE A 65 -7.74 0.28 7.32
CA PHE A 65 -6.51 -0.15 6.65
C PHE A 65 -6.15 -1.59 7.02
N CYS A 66 -5.70 -2.34 6.02
CA CYS A 66 -5.06 -3.64 6.21
C CYS A 66 -3.54 -3.40 6.27
N VAL A 67 -2.89 -3.91 7.32
CA VAL A 67 -1.45 -3.80 7.57
C VAL A 67 -0.86 -5.18 7.67
#